data_AF-A0A2P2E3T9-F1
#
_entry.id   AF-A0A2P2E3T9-F1
#
_cell.length_a   1.000
_cell.length_b   1.000
_cell.length_c   1.000
_cell.angle_alpha   90.00
_cell.angle_beta   90.00
_cell.angle_gamma   90.00
#
_symmetry.space_group_name_H-M   'P 1'
#
loop_
_entity.id
_entity.type
_entity.pdbx_description
1 polymer ?
#
loop_
_entity_poly.entity_id
_entity_poly.type
_entity_poly.pdbx_seq_one_letter_code
_entity_poly.pdbx_strand_id
1 'polypeptide(L)'
;MQPATNEDRLELEQIRDFQRGYVYFLTNFQNLITSFLQFVSSGTISEQNKRDLLPYRKALDIELNSVQKRLKEIIFNLDEKHMYPMVKKEYARFFQGGYVDGPRTEFVEFMVIFEMLRDLIIDSKPPWLELKHSIELGKFTDHIFRDDALLQFRILPMLEKLNQISIFVKRMACILGIENYKTVFENRSIKPKFNETLSYKLSAVFSENLYEQNGQRTRAEEESEQNRQFSLEVESDFLFSEKKPPKKETPIPIRKEAKKEEVPVNFIQAFGKYSWNSDLHYFFRYELDKYQIEKNLFKQTINMDTHLGADEQMLKSEFIKSMSSIKRKLKSPQEYEIDYLTFLNNFFDFIENIIMMNLGIPNSLKWVFLFHIGPSHFYMIIKKFLMEVNTGYLHVQSSDGKKVTRVIPGEVVKKHIIDYWNKVILPNVGDEKNNLSLLRKIAEVVQDKYKEASARAMAEYDKLPAEVKSAKRIDEIFRENMNHWMGAANIIIFKRFVKNKSI
;
A
#
# COMPACT_ATOMS: atom_id res chain seq x y z
N MET A 1 27.10 -14.96 13.44
CA MET A 1 26.46 -13.92 12.61
C MET A 1 27.10 -12.61 12.99
N GLN A 2 27.93 -12.04 12.11
CA GLN A 2 28.44 -10.67 12.30
C GLN A 2 27.34 -9.68 11.92
N PRO A 3 27.22 -8.54 12.62
CA PRO A 3 26.20 -7.54 12.34
C PRO A 3 26.39 -6.96 10.93
N ALA A 4 25.27 -6.64 10.27
CA ALA A 4 25.28 -5.97 8.98
C ALA A 4 26.15 -4.71 9.00
N THR A 5 26.98 -4.50 7.97
CA THR A 5 27.74 -3.25 7.83
C THR A 5 26.78 -2.05 7.84
N ASN A 6 27.18 -0.92 8.42
CA ASN A 6 26.32 0.26 8.55
C ASN A 6 25.79 0.76 7.19
N GLU A 7 26.57 0.58 6.12
CA GLU A 7 26.18 0.92 4.75
C GLU A 7 25.06 0.02 4.22
N ASP A 8 25.15 -1.29 4.43
CA ASP A 8 24.15 -2.27 4.00
C ASP A 8 22.80 -2.04 4.70
N ARG A 9 22.81 -1.67 5.99
CA ARG A 9 21.59 -1.32 6.74
C ARG A 9 20.90 -0.07 6.20
N LEU A 10 21.68 0.97 5.88
CA LEU A 10 21.16 2.22 5.32
C LEU A 10 20.55 2.00 3.93
N GLU A 11 21.20 1.18 3.09
CA GLU A 11 20.65 0.82 1.79
C GLU A 11 19.31 0.08 1.91
N LEU A 12 19.25 -0.94 2.78
CA LEU A 12 18.04 -1.75 3.01
C LEU A 12 16.86 -0.90 3.50
N GLU A 13 17.12 0.09 4.35
CA GLU A 13 16.09 1.04 4.80
C GLU A 13 15.57 1.89 3.63
N GLN A 14 16.46 2.39 2.78
CA GLN A 14 16.09 3.23 1.64
C GLN A 14 15.29 2.47 0.56
N ILE A 15 15.53 1.16 0.39
CA ILE A 15 14.80 0.35 -0.60
C ILE A 15 13.61 -0.41 -0.02
N ARG A 16 13.20 -0.12 1.23
CA ARG A 16 12.13 -0.87 1.93
C ARG A 16 10.80 -0.92 1.16
N ASP A 17 10.45 0.11 0.41
CA ASP A 17 9.24 0.14 -0.41
C ASP A 17 9.17 -0.98 -1.44
N PHE A 18 10.32 -1.45 -1.96
CA PHE A 18 10.39 -2.58 -2.88
C PHE A 18 9.98 -3.92 -2.23
N GLN A 19 9.97 -4.03 -0.89
CA GLN A 19 9.49 -5.24 -0.20
C GLN A 19 8.00 -5.51 -0.47
N ARG A 20 7.25 -4.46 -0.84
CA ARG A 20 5.83 -4.55 -1.23
C ARG A 20 5.66 -4.94 -2.72
N GLY A 21 6.75 -5.10 -3.46
CA GLY A 21 6.79 -5.51 -4.86
C GLY A 21 7.20 -4.40 -5.83
N TYR A 22 7.74 -4.79 -7.00
CA TYR A 22 8.17 -3.86 -8.07
C TYR A 22 7.04 -2.92 -8.51
N VAL A 23 5.86 -3.49 -8.79
CA VAL A 23 4.70 -2.74 -9.30
C VAL A 23 4.23 -1.71 -8.28
N TYR A 24 4.23 -2.05 -6.98
CA TYR A 24 3.86 -1.11 -5.92
C TYR A 24 4.77 0.13 -5.92
N PHE A 25 6.10 -0.10 -5.94
CA PHE A 25 7.07 0.99 -5.97
C PHE A 25 6.92 1.86 -7.23
N LEU A 26 6.87 1.24 -8.41
CA LEU A 26 6.81 1.95 -9.69
C LEU A 26 5.48 2.70 -9.85
N THR A 27 4.37 2.17 -9.33
CA THR A 27 3.07 2.85 -9.33
C THR A 27 3.09 4.09 -8.43
N ASN A 28 3.69 3.99 -7.24
CA ASN A 28 3.87 5.17 -6.37
C ASN A 28 4.76 6.23 -7.04
N PHE A 29 5.80 5.80 -7.76
CA PHE A 29 6.64 6.73 -8.53
C PHE A 29 5.85 7.39 -9.67
N GLN A 30 4.98 6.65 -10.36
CA GLN A 30 4.07 7.19 -11.38
C GLN A 30 3.06 8.18 -10.80
N ASN A 31 2.56 7.94 -9.58
CA ASN A 31 1.67 8.87 -8.88
C ASN A 31 2.36 10.20 -8.56
N LEU A 32 3.63 10.15 -8.12
CA LEU A 32 4.44 11.35 -7.89
C LEU A 32 4.59 12.18 -9.17
N ILE A 33 4.91 11.54 -10.30
CA ILE A 33 5.01 12.21 -11.60
C ILE A 33 3.68 12.82 -12.03
N THR A 34 2.58 12.09 -11.83
CA THR A 34 1.24 12.57 -12.17
C THR A 34 0.86 13.80 -11.35
N SER A 35 1.16 13.79 -10.05
CA SER A 35 0.98 14.96 -9.18
C SER A 35 1.85 16.13 -9.61
N PHE A 36 3.09 15.89 -10.05
CA PHE A 36 3.96 16.96 -10.54
C PHE A 36 3.45 17.56 -11.87
N LEU A 37 3.03 16.71 -12.83
CA LEU A 37 2.40 17.17 -14.07
C LEU A 37 1.15 18.01 -13.81
N GLN A 38 0.30 17.59 -12.86
CA GLN A 38 -0.87 18.35 -12.42
C GLN A 38 -0.47 19.68 -11.80
N PHE A 39 0.55 19.69 -10.92
CA PHE A 39 1.06 20.90 -10.30
C PHE A 39 1.51 21.91 -11.35
N VAL A 40 2.36 21.51 -12.30
CA VAL A 40 2.84 22.46 -13.30
C VAL A 40 1.71 22.89 -14.26
N SER A 41 0.69 22.06 -14.48
CA SER A 41 -0.48 22.40 -15.31
C SER A 41 -1.60 23.13 -14.56
N SER A 42 -1.52 23.23 -13.23
CA SER A 42 -2.58 23.79 -12.40
C SER A 42 -2.64 25.33 -12.49
N GLY A 43 -3.86 25.87 -12.35
CA GLY A 43 -4.08 27.30 -12.22
C GLY A 43 -3.63 27.89 -10.87
N THR A 44 -3.11 27.07 -9.94
CA THR A 44 -2.77 27.49 -8.57
C THR A 44 -1.38 28.12 -8.46
N ILE A 45 -0.56 28.06 -9.51
CA ILE A 45 0.73 28.77 -9.57
C ILE A 45 0.46 30.24 -9.94
N SER A 46 1.06 31.18 -9.21
CA SER A 46 0.95 32.62 -9.51
C SER A 46 1.51 32.94 -10.90
N GLU A 47 1.02 34.01 -11.55
CA GLU A 47 1.51 34.41 -12.88
C GLU A 47 3.00 34.76 -12.88
N GLN A 48 3.52 35.32 -11.79
CA GLN A 48 4.94 35.59 -11.64
C GLN A 48 5.75 34.28 -11.59
N ASN A 49 5.31 33.30 -10.80
CA ASN A 49 5.98 32.02 -10.69
C ASN A 49 5.90 31.18 -11.97
N LYS A 50 4.83 31.35 -12.77
CA LYS A 50 4.74 30.77 -14.12
C LYS A 50 5.77 31.37 -15.08
N ARG A 51 6.02 32.68 -15.02
CA ARG A 51 7.07 33.34 -15.82
C ARG A 51 8.46 32.86 -15.43
N ASP A 52 8.72 32.75 -14.14
CA ASP A 52 10.02 32.29 -13.62
C ASP A 52 10.27 30.79 -13.94
N LEU A 53 9.20 29.98 -14.01
CA LEU A 53 9.27 28.57 -14.40
C LEU A 53 9.39 28.33 -15.92
N LEU A 54 9.00 29.32 -16.75
CA LEU A 54 8.90 29.20 -18.20
C LEU A 54 10.18 28.68 -18.89
N PRO A 55 11.41 29.13 -18.52
CA PRO A 55 12.65 28.65 -19.14
C PRO A 55 12.89 27.15 -18.95
N TYR A 56 12.43 26.59 -17.83
CA TYR A 56 12.63 25.19 -17.46
C TYR A 56 11.47 24.29 -17.90
N ARG A 57 10.33 24.90 -18.27
CA ARG A 57 9.07 24.18 -18.47
C ARG A 57 9.18 23.09 -19.52
N LYS A 58 9.80 23.39 -20.66
CA LYS A 58 9.96 22.42 -21.75
C LYS A 58 10.77 21.20 -21.30
N ALA A 59 11.87 21.41 -20.59
CA ALA A 59 12.71 20.33 -20.09
C ALA A 59 11.97 19.49 -19.02
N LEU A 60 11.26 20.15 -18.09
CA LEU A 60 10.41 19.46 -17.12
C LEU A 60 9.33 18.61 -17.78
N ASP A 61 8.61 19.15 -18.76
CA ASP A 61 7.55 18.40 -19.45
C ASP A 61 8.12 17.21 -20.25
N ILE A 62 9.29 17.37 -20.90
CA ILE A 62 9.96 16.26 -21.61
C ILE A 62 10.33 15.15 -20.62
N GLU A 63 10.99 15.49 -19.52
CA GLU A 63 11.45 14.50 -18.54
C GLU A 63 10.29 13.83 -17.80
N LEU A 64 9.28 14.60 -17.37
CA LEU A 64 8.09 14.04 -16.72
C LEU A 64 7.36 13.04 -17.63
N ASN A 65 7.15 13.39 -18.90
CA ASN A 65 6.50 12.49 -19.85
C ASN A 65 7.37 11.29 -20.23
N SER A 66 8.70 11.48 -20.37
CA SER A 66 9.67 10.42 -20.64
C SER A 66 9.66 9.36 -19.53
N VAL A 67 9.82 9.79 -18.27
CA VAL A 67 9.80 8.90 -17.11
C VAL A 67 8.42 8.24 -16.96
N GLN A 68 7.33 8.99 -17.15
CA GLN A 68 5.98 8.42 -17.06
C GLN A 68 5.76 7.31 -18.09
N LYS A 69 6.19 7.52 -19.34
CA LYS A 69 6.07 6.53 -20.42
C LYS A 69 6.88 5.27 -20.09
N ARG A 70 8.14 5.43 -19.67
CA ARG A 70 9.02 4.31 -19.30
C ARG A 70 8.47 3.53 -18.12
N LEU A 71 7.99 4.19 -17.07
CA LEU A 71 7.39 3.51 -15.93
C LEU A 71 6.15 2.70 -16.33
N LYS A 72 5.28 3.24 -17.19
CA LYS A 72 4.13 2.51 -17.73
C LYS A 72 4.56 1.27 -18.51
N GLU A 73 5.59 1.42 -19.35
CA GLU A 73 6.16 0.31 -20.13
C GLU A 73 6.77 -0.77 -19.24
N ILE A 74 7.57 -0.39 -18.23
CA ILE A 74 8.15 -1.34 -17.27
C ILE A 74 7.06 -2.05 -16.48
N ILE A 75 6.07 -1.33 -15.94
CA ILE A 75 4.94 -1.91 -15.20
C ILE A 75 4.16 -2.90 -16.08
N PHE A 76 3.95 -2.54 -17.35
CA PHE A 76 3.28 -3.41 -18.31
C PHE A 76 4.09 -4.69 -18.61
N ASN A 77 5.41 -4.55 -18.80
CA ASN A 77 6.31 -5.67 -19.07
C ASN A 77 6.50 -6.59 -17.86
N LEU A 78 6.33 -6.09 -16.63
CA LEU A 78 6.36 -6.87 -15.39
C LEU A 78 5.13 -7.78 -15.21
N ASP A 79 4.07 -7.64 -16.01
CA ASP A 79 2.96 -8.59 -16.03
C ASP A 79 3.41 -9.94 -16.61
N GLU A 80 2.97 -11.05 -16.00
CA GLU A 80 3.43 -12.41 -16.35
C GLU A 80 3.21 -12.75 -17.83
N LYS A 81 2.16 -12.20 -18.47
CA LYS A 81 1.87 -12.42 -19.89
C LYS A 81 2.91 -11.79 -20.82
N HIS A 82 3.56 -10.71 -20.40
CA HIS A 82 4.57 -10.00 -21.17
C HIS A 82 5.99 -10.42 -20.77
N MET A 83 6.19 -10.67 -19.47
CA MET A 83 7.48 -11.13 -18.94
C MET A 83 7.87 -12.50 -19.51
N TYR A 84 6.95 -13.47 -19.56
CA TYR A 84 7.28 -14.82 -20.00
C TYR A 84 7.80 -14.87 -21.46
N PRO A 85 7.17 -14.22 -22.45
CA PRO A 85 7.75 -14.09 -23.79
C PRO A 85 9.13 -13.42 -23.83
N MET A 86 9.35 -12.36 -23.03
CA MET A 86 10.65 -11.66 -22.96
C MET A 86 11.74 -12.58 -22.41
N VAL A 87 11.45 -13.27 -21.30
CA VAL A 87 12.36 -14.24 -20.68
C VAL A 87 12.69 -15.36 -21.66
N LYS A 88 11.69 -15.92 -22.35
CA LYS A 88 11.92 -16.97 -23.36
C LYS A 88 12.81 -16.50 -24.50
N LYS A 89 12.64 -15.25 -24.96
CA LYS A 89 13.48 -14.64 -26.01
C LYS A 89 14.92 -14.46 -25.54
N GLU A 90 15.12 -13.94 -24.33
CA GLU A 90 16.45 -13.69 -23.78
C GLU A 90 17.14 -14.96 -23.27
N TYR A 91 16.40 -16.04 -22.98
CA TYR A 91 16.97 -17.29 -22.47
C TYR A 91 18.10 -17.85 -23.36
N ALA A 92 17.88 -17.82 -24.68
CA ALA A 92 18.85 -18.32 -25.66
C ALA A 92 20.16 -17.51 -25.68
N ARG A 93 20.16 -16.28 -25.15
CA ARG A 93 21.36 -15.45 -25.03
C ARG A 93 22.28 -15.92 -23.90
N PHE A 94 21.73 -16.52 -22.86
CA PHE A 94 22.47 -16.94 -21.67
C PHE A 94 22.75 -18.43 -21.63
N PHE A 95 21.83 -19.26 -22.16
CA PHE A 95 21.96 -20.71 -22.11
C PHE A 95 21.74 -21.31 -23.50
N GLN A 96 22.77 -21.96 -24.05
CA GLN A 96 22.69 -22.69 -25.32
C GLN A 96 22.27 -24.14 -25.06
N GLY A 97 21.28 -24.65 -25.81
CA GLY A 97 20.98 -26.10 -25.90
C GLY A 97 20.50 -26.81 -24.63
N GLY A 98 20.11 -26.10 -23.56
CA GLY A 98 19.72 -26.69 -22.28
C GLY A 98 18.21 -26.86 -22.05
N TYR A 99 17.85 -27.82 -21.19
CA TYR A 99 16.50 -27.93 -20.60
C TYR A 99 16.13 -26.62 -19.90
N VAL A 100 14.87 -26.19 -20.08
CA VAL A 100 14.31 -25.05 -19.34
C VAL A 100 14.04 -25.53 -17.92
N ASP A 101 14.84 -25.09 -16.96
CA ASP A 101 14.63 -25.33 -15.53
C ASP A 101 14.21 -24.04 -14.81
N GLY A 102 13.64 -24.21 -13.61
CA GLY A 102 13.17 -23.10 -12.78
C GLY A 102 14.27 -22.06 -12.49
N PRO A 103 15.44 -22.46 -11.94
CA PRO A 103 16.49 -21.51 -11.56
C PRO A 103 17.06 -20.68 -12.71
N ARG A 104 17.26 -21.27 -13.90
CA ARG A 104 17.75 -20.53 -15.07
C ARG A 104 16.72 -19.55 -15.61
N THR A 105 15.43 -19.93 -15.55
CA THR A 105 14.34 -19.03 -15.92
C THR A 105 14.24 -17.86 -14.94
N GLU A 106 14.35 -18.12 -13.63
CA GLU A 106 14.39 -17.08 -12.59
C GLU A 106 15.59 -16.12 -12.78
N PHE A 107 16.77 -16.64 -13.15
CA PHE A 107 17.93 -15.81 -13.48
C PHE A 107 17.67 -14.86 -14.65
N VAL A 108 17.13 -15.37 -15.75
CA VAL A 108 16.85 -14.56 -16.94
C VAL A 108 15.77 -13.52 -16.65
N GLU A 109 14.72 -13.88 -15.90
CA GLU A 109 13.70 -12.94 -15.44
C GLU A 109 14.31 -11.82 -14.58
N PHE A 110 15.14 -12.19 -13.59
CA PHE A 110 15.82 -11.24 -12.72
C PHE A 110 16.74 -10.30 -13.52
N MET A 111 17.41 -10.81 -14.55
CA MET A 111 18.27 -10.03 -15.45
C MET A 111 17.46 -9.06 -16.32
N VAL A 112 16.33 -9.51 -16.88
CA VAL A 112 15.44 -8.64 -17.68
C VAL A 112 14.90 -7.49 -16.84
N ILE A 113 14.49 -7.77 -15.59
CA ILE A 113 14.05 -6.74 -14.64
C ILE A 113 15.19 -5.77 -14.31
N PHE A 114 16.40 -6.30 -14.09
CA PHE A 114 17.59 -5.49 -13.83
C PHE A 114 17.85 -4.50 -14.98
N GLU A 115 17.86 -4.95 -16.23
CA GLU A 115 18.11 -4.07 -17.39
C GLU A 115 17.03 -2.99 -17.54
N MET A 116 15.75 -3.35 -17.40
CA MET A 116 14.65 -2.37 -17.45
C MET A 116 14.81 -1.24 -16.42
N LEU A 117 15.16 -1.60 -15.18
CA LEU A 117 15.35 -0.63 -14.11
C LEU A 117 16.66 0.16 -14.28
N ARG A 118 17.71 -0.48 -14.80
CA ARG A 118 18.99 0.15 -15.11
C ARG A 118 18.84 1.21 -16.20
N ASP A 119 18.19 0.88 -17.31
CA ASP A 119 17.95 1.78 -18.44
C ASP A 119 17.12 3.00 -18.01
N LEU A 120 16.12 2.80 -17.15
CA LEU A 120 15.38 3.89 -16.54
C LEU A 120 16.29 4.87 -15.79
N ILE A 121 17.28 4.37 -15.04
CA ILE A 121 18.21 5.20 -14.26
C ILE A 121 19.20 5.94 -15.14
N ILE A 122 19.81 5.23 -16.10
CA ILE A 122 20.80 5.80 -17.02
C ILE A 122 20.19 6.99 -17.75
N ASP A 123 18.95 6.84 -18.22
CA ASP A 123 18.33 7.87 -19.05
C ASP A 123 17.65 8.98 -18.24
N SER A 124 17.17 8.70 -17.02
CA SER A 124 16.40 9.69 -16.24
C SER A 124 17.24 10.43 -15.21
N LYS A 125 18.21 9.78 -14.56
CA LYS A 125 18.92 10.41 -13.42
C LYS A 125 19.75 11.63 -13.83
N PRO A 126 20.54 11.60 -14.93
CA PRO A 126 21.34 12.76 -15.32
C PRO A 126 20.52 14.01 -15.70
N PRO A 127 19.46 13.92 -16.55
CA PRO A 127 18.63 15.09 -16.87
C PRO A 127 17.95 15.70 -15.64
N TRP A 128 17.51 14.87 -14.68
CA TRP A 128 16.90 15.37 -13.44
C TRP A 128 17.89 16.09 -12.52
N LEU A 129 19.15 15.66 -12.50
CA LEU A 129 20.22 16.37 -11.78
C LEU A 129 20.56 17.71 -12.45
N GLU A 130 20.59 17.74 -13.78
CA GLU A 130 20.79 18.97 -14.54
C GLU A 130 19.63 19.95 -14.34
N LEU A 131 18.38 19.46 -14.34
CA LEU A 131 17.18 20.25 -14.02
C LEU A 131 17.24 20.86 -12.61
N LYS A 132 17.61 20.06 -11.60
CA LYS A 132 17.82 20.54 -10.24
C LYS A 132 18.84 21.68 -10.22
N HIS A 133 20.01 21.45 -10.82
CA HIS A 133 21.07 22.44 -10.85
C HIS A 133 20.65 23.74 -11.59
N SER A 134 19.95 23.60 -12.71
CA SER A 134 19.46 24.72 -13.51
C SER A 134 18.43 25.56 -12.77
N ILE A 135 17.59 24.94 -11.94
CA ILE A 135 16.60 25.63 -11.11
C ILE A 135 17.26 26.28 -9.90
N GLU A 136 18.25 25.63 -9.27
CA GLU A 136 19.05 26.20 -8.16
C GLU A 136 19.79 27.48 -8.58
N LEU A 137 20.40 27.47 -9.77
CA LEU A 137 21.07 28.65 -10.35
C LEU A 137 20.09 29.65 -11.00
N GLY A 138 18.82 29.27 -11.10
CA GLY A 138 17.78 30.07 -11.72
C GLY A 138 17.44 31.33 -10.94
N LYS A 139 17.06 32.38 -11.68
CA LYS A 139 16.53 33.62 -11.10
C LYS A 139 15.02 33.47 -10.88
N PHE A 140 14.65 33.15 -9.64
CA PHE A 140 13.26 33.15 -9.19
C PHE A 140 13.01 34.37 -8.33
N THR A 141 11.89 35.04 -8.58
CA THR A 141 11.42 36.21 -7.81
C THR A 141 10.90 35.78 -6.44
N ASP A 142 10.29 34.60 -6.39
CA ASP A 142 9.81 33.94 -5.17
C ASP A 142 10.72 32.76 -4.81
N HIS A 143 11.61 32.99 -3.83
CA HIS A 143 12.53 31.97 -3.36
C HIS A 143 11.82 30.81 -2.64
N ILE A 144 10.68 31.05 -2.00
CA ILE A 144 9.91 30.01 -1.30
C ILE A 144 9.31 29.06 -2.33
N PHE A 145 8.78 29.59 -3.43
CA PHE A 145 8.29 28.76 -4.53
C PHE A 145 9.40 27.90 -5.16
N ARG A 146 10.59 28.47 -5.37
CA ARG A 146 11.74 27.72 -5.90
C ARG A 146 12.20 26.63 -4.94
N ASP A 147 12.48 27.01 -3.70
CA ASP A 147 13.15 26.14 -2.73
C ASP A 147 12.18 25.10 -2.17
N ASP A 148 10.99 25.51 -1.73
CA ASP A 148 10.03 24.59 -1.12
C ASP A 148 9.17 23.91 -2.18
N ALA A 149 8.41 24.69 -2.96
CA ALA A 149 7.37 24.14 -3.82
C ALA A 149 7.94 23.35 -5.02
N LEU A 150 9.05 23.78 -5.61
CA LEU A 150 9.71 23.09 -6.73
C LEU A 150 10.80 22.13 -6.29
N LEU A 151 11.81 22.59 -5.54
CA LEU A 151 12.94 21.74 -5.18
C LEU A 151 12.55 20.69 -4.12
N GLN A 152 12.12 21.10 -2.93
CA GLN A 152 11.84 20.18 -1.82
C GLN A 152 10.63 19.28 -2.05
N PHE A 153 9.53 19.80 -2.58
CA PHE A 153 8.29 19.01 -2.71
C PHE A 153 8.12 18.30 -4.05
N ARG A 154 9.00 18.53 -5.04
CA ARG A 154 8.84 17.92 -6.38
C ARG A 154 10.13 17.32 -6.93
N ILE A 155 11.18 18.11 -7.10
CA ILE A 155 12.44 17.64 -7.74
C ILE A 155 13.21 16.67 -6.83
N LEU A 156 13.36 17.00 -5.54
CA LEU A 156 14.07 16.12 -4.60
C LEU A 156 13.36 14.78 -4.40
N PRO A 157 12.03 14.70 -4.23
CA PRO A 157 11.31 13.43 -4.18
C PRO A 157 11.49 12.58 -5.46
N MET A 158 11.55 13.20 -6.64
CA MET A 158 11.83 12.49 -7.89
C MET A 158 13.23 11.88 -7.89
N LEU A 159 14.24 12.67 -7.50
CA LEU A 159 15.63 12.22 -7.39
C LEU A 159 15.80 11.16 -6.30
N GLU A 160 15.05 11.26 -5.20
CA GLU A 160 15.04 10.25 -4.14
C GLU A 160 14.53 8.91 -4.67
N LYS A 161 13.41 8.89 -5.42
CA LYS A 161 12.90 7.66 -6.04
C LYS A 161 13.90 7.07 -7.05
N LEU A 162 14.56 7.90 -7.85
CA LEU A 162 15.65 7.45 -8.72
C LEU A 162 16.86 6.94 -7.91
N ASN A 163 17.14 7.51 -6.74
CA ASN A 163 18.22 7.00 -5.90
C ASN A 163 17.87 5.63 -5.29
N GLN A 164 16.64 5.45 -4.84
CA GLN A 164 16.14 4.17 -4.34
C GLN A 164 16.23 3.07 -5.42
N ILE A 165 15.83 3.37 -6.67
CA ILE A 165 16.01 2.44 -7.80
C ILE A 165 17.51 2.17 -8.04
N SER A 166 18.37 3.19 -7.98
CA SER A 166 19.81 3.04 -8.18
C SER A 166 20.43 2.08 -7.14
N ILE A 167 20.08 2.22 -5.86
CA ILE A 167 20.53 1.31 -4.80
C ILE A 167 20.01 -0.10 -5.06
N PHE A 168 18.73 -0.23 -5.39
CA PHE A 168 18.11 -1.51 -5.68
C PHE A 168 18.82 -2.23 -6.86
N VAL A 169 19.08 -1.52 -7.95
CA VAL A 169 19.81 -2.03 -9.13
C VAL A 169 21.25 -2.40 -8.78
N LYS A 170 21.95 -1.65 -7.92
CA LYS A 170 23.31 -2.01 -7.45
C LYS A 170 23.30 -3.35 -6.71
N ARG A 171 22.30 -3.58 -5.84
CA ARG A 171 22.17 -4.83 -5.09
C ARG A 171 21.80 -6.00 -6.02
N MET A 172 20.92 -5.79 -6.99
CA MET A 172 20.66 -6.77 -8.05
C MET A 172 21.94 -7.11 -8.83
N ALA A 173 22.76 -6.10 -9.15
CA ALA A 173 24.01 -6.31 -9.87
C ALA A 173 25.00 -7.20 -9.12
N CYS A 174 25.05 -7.04 -7.78
CA CYS A 174 25.83 -7.89 -6.90
C CYS A 174 25.39 -9.36 -7.00
N ILE A 175 24.08 -9.63 -6.96
CA ILE A 175 23.50 -10.98 -7.07
C ILE A 175 23.79 -11.61 -8.44
N LEU A 176 23.80 -10.79 -9.49
CA LEU A 176 24.12 -11.18 -10.86
C LEU A 176 25.63 -11.38 -11.11
N GLY A 177 26.49 -11.22 -10.09
CA GLY A 177 27.93 -11.42 -10.22
C GLY A 177 28.62 -10.38 -11.10
N ILE A 178 28.08 -9.16 -11.18
CA ILE A 178 28.64 -8.08 -12.01
C ILE A 178 29.77 -7.42 -11.21
N GLU A 179 31.01 -7.76 -11.57
CA GLU A 179 32.24 -7.49 -10.79
C GLU A 179 32.54 -6.01 -10.55
N ASN A 180 32.07 -5.11 -11.43
CA ASN A 180 32.38 -3.68 -11.33
C ASN A 180 31.13 -2.82 -11.09
N TYR A 181 30.91 -2.46 -9.83
CA TYR A 181 29.81 -1.59 -9.40
C TYR A 181 29.83 -0.19 -10.04
N LYS A 182 31.01 0.30 -10.44
CA LYS A 182 31.14 1.62 -11.11
C LYS A 182 30.60 1.58 -12.53
N THR A 183 30.65 0.43 -13.20
CA THR A 183 30.19 0.27 -14.57
C THR A 183 28.70 -0.06 -14.70
N VAL A 184 28.00 -0.29 -13.58
CA VAL A 184 26.56 -0.66 -13.59
C VAL A 184 25.70 0.39 -14.30
N PHE A 185 26.06 1.67 -14.21
CA PHE A 185 25.33 2.76 -14.87
C PHE A 185 26.06 3.33 -16.09
N GLU A 186 27.09 2.67 -16.60
CA GLU A 186 27.71 3.01 -17.89
C GLU A 186 26.90 2.40 -19.04
N ASN A 187 26.83 3.06 -20.20
CA ASN A 187 26.22 2.52 -21.42
C ASN A 187 27.09 1.43 -22.09
N ARG A 188 27.40 0.36 -21.34
CA ARG A 188 28.16 -0.80 -21.80
C ARG A 188 27.37 -2.08 -21.59
N SER A 189 27.67 -3.09 -22.39
CA SER A 189 27.11 -4.42 -22.24
C SER A 189 27.61 -5.05 -20.94
N ILE A 190 26.69 -5.48 -20.09
CA ILE A 190 27.01 -6.14 -18.83
C ILE A 190 27.02 -7.66 -19.04
N LYS A 191 27.99 -8.34 -18.43
CA LYS A 191 28.10 -9.81 -18.44
C LYS A 191 27.71 -10.36 -17.08
N PRO A 192 26.44 -10.78 -16.86
CA PRO A 192 26.04 -11.43 -15.62
C PRO A 192 26.59 -12.86 -15.57
N LYS A 193 26.83 -13.37 -14.35
CA LYS A 193 27.25 -14.76 -14.10
C LYS A 193 26.10 -15.53 -13.42
N PHE A 194 25.72 -16.66 -14.01
CA PHE A 194 24.72 -17.55 -13.42
C PHE A 194 25.39 -18.51 -12.43
N ASN A 195 24.79 -18.69 -11.26
CA ASN A 195 25.21 -19.62 -10.22
C ASN A 195 23.98 -20.38 -9.70
N GLU A 196 24.02 -21.71 -9.78
CA GLU A 196 22.90 -22.60 -9.43
C GLU A 196 22.55 -22.59 -7.93
N THR A 197 23.45 -22.11 -7.07
CA THR A 197 23.23 -22.03 -5.62
C THR A 197 22.54 -20.72 -5.18
N LEU A 198 22.42 -19.74 -6.08
CA LEU A 198 21.81 -18.45 -5.80
C LEU A 198 20.32 -18.45 -6.11
N SER A 199 19.56 -17.71 -5.30
CA SER A 199 18.16 -17.43 -5.58
C SER A 199 18.03 -16.10 -6.33
N TYR A 200 17.47 -16.14 -7.53
CA TYR A 200 17.25 -14.97 -8.39
C TYR A 200 15.82 -14.44 -8.20
N LYS A 201 15.51 -14.01 -6.97
CA LYS A 201 14.19 -13.48 -6.58
C LYS A 201 14.32 -12.10 -5.96
N LEU A 202 13.22 -11.34 -5.98
CA LEU A 202 13.12 -10.03 -5.30
C LEU A 202 13.62 -10.09 -3.84
N SER A 203 13.28 -11.16 -3.12
CA SER A 203 13.71 -11.34 -1.72
C SER A 203 15.23 -11.38 -1.54
N ALA A 204 15.98 -11.86 -2.55
CA ALA A 204 17.44 -11.97 -2.47
C ALA A 204 18.12 -10.60 -2.38
N VAL A 205 17.51 -9.55 -2.95
CA VAL A 205 18.01 -8.17 -2.89
C VAL A 205 18.05 -7.64 -1.46
N PHE A 206 17.20 -8.16 -0.57
CA PHE A 206 17.11 -7.73 0.83
C PHE A 206 17.98 -8.55 1.79
N SER A 207 18.90 -9.39 1.27
CA SER A 207 19.81 -10.16 2.11
C SER A 207 20.78 -9.23 2.82
N GLU A 208 20.96 -9.44 4.12
CA GLU A 208 21.97 -8.74 4.93
C GLU A 208 23.38 -9.26 4.58
N ASN A 209 24.37 -8.36 4.60
CA ASN A 209 25.77 -8.60 4.22
C ASN A 209 25.97 -9.09 2.78
N LEU A 210 25.13 -8.61 1.84
CA LEU A 210 25.12 -9.04 0.44
C LEU A 210 26.51 -8.91 -0.23
N TYR A 211 27.17 -7.77 -0.02
CA TYR A 211 28.47 -7.47 -0.62
C TYR A 211 29.61 -8.34 -0.09
N GLU A 212 29.60 -8.67 1.21
CA GLU A 212 30.62 -9.50 1.83
C GLU A 212 30.45 -10.97 1.44
N GLN A 213 29.20 -11.46 1.40
CA GLN A 213 28.89 -12.82 0.97
C GLN A 213 29.33 -13.07 -0.47
N ASN A 214 29.14 -12.10 -1.36
CA ASN A 214 29.61 -12.21 -2.74
C ASN A 214 31.12 -11.98 -2.88
N GLY A 215 31.72 -11.07 -2.11
CA GLY A 215 33.18 -10.87 -2.10
C GLY A 215 33.98 -12.08 -1.61
N GLN A 216 33.44 -12.83 -0.63
CA GLN A 216 34.03 -14.11 -0.19
C GLN A 216 33.84 -15.23 -1.23
N ARG A 217 32.74 -15.21 -1.96
CA ARG A 217 32.47 -16.17 -3.05
C ARG A 217 33.33 -15.94 -4.28
N THR A 218 33.54 -14.70 -4.71
CA THR A 218 34.43 -14.41 -5.85
C THR A 218 35.85 -14.90 -5.56
N ARG A 219 36.35 -14.77 -4.32
CA ARG A 219 37.64 -15.35 -3.91
C ARG A 219 37.65 -16.88 -3.90
N ALA A 220 36.59 -17.52 -3.40
CA ALA A 220 36.48 -18.98 -3.39
C ALA A 220 36.30 -19.56 -4.82
N GLU A 221 35.61 -18.86 -5.71
CA GLU A 221 35.45 -19.21 -7.12
C GLU A 221 36.78 -19.06 -7.88
N GLU A 222 37.52 -17.98 -7.67
CA GLU A 222 38.89 -17.77 -8.23
C GLU A 222 39.88 -18.85 -7.74
N GLU A 223 39.84 -19.22 -6.45
CA GLU A 223 40.65 -20.31 -5.90
C GLU A 223 40.22 -21.70 -6.45
N SER A 224 38.92 -21.88 -6.75
CA SER A 224 38.40 -23.13 -7.30
C SER A 224 38.57 -23.27 -8.82
N GLU A 225 38.62 -22.17 -9.59
CA GLU A 225 38.97 -22.19 -11.01
C GLU A 225 40.47 -22.44 -11.24
N GLN A 226 41.34 -21.94 -10.35
CA GLN A 226 42.77 -22.31 -10.35
C GLN A 226 42.99 -23.79 -9.98
N ASN A 227 42.17 -24.35 -9.09
CA ASN A 227 42.23 -25.78 -8.74
C ASN A 227 41.55 -26.70 -9.77
N ARG A 228 40.55 -26.22 -10.54
CA ARG A 228 39.91 -27.01 -11.61
C ARG A 228 40.75 -27.15 -12.87
N GLN A 229 41.79 -26.33 -13.06
CA GLN A 229 42.79 -26.54 -14.12
C GLN A 229 43.77 -27.70 -13.82
N PHE A 230 43.75 -28.29 -12.62
CA PHE A 230 44.68 -29.34 -12.20
C PHE A 230 44.05 -30.72 -11.96
N SER A 231 42.77 -30.93 -12.27
CA SER A 231 42.10 -32.21 -12.00
C SER A 231 41.10 -32.57 -13.10
N LEU A 232 41.63 -32.88 -14.28
CA LEU A 232 40.94 -33.65 -15.30
C LEU A 232 41.90 -34.73 -15.79
N GLU A 233 41.99 -35.82 -15.02
CA GLU A 233 42.40 -37.13 -15.53
C GLU A 233 42.02 -38.22 -14.51
N VAL A 234 41.54 -39.35 -15.03
CA VAL A 234 41.21 -40.63 -14.36
C VAL A 234 39.76 -40.82 -13.87
N GLU A 235 38.95 -41.33 -14.82
CA GLU A 235 38.21 -42.62 -14.77
C GLU A 235 37.39 -42.95 -13.50
N SER A 236 36.06 -43.03 -13.57
CA SER A 236 35.21 -44.13 -14.11
C SER A 236 35.22 -45.44 -13.32
N ASP A 237 34.01 -45.94 -13.08
CA ASP A 237 33.59 -47.23 -12.50
C ASP A 237 33.60 -47.37 -10.96
N PHE A 238 32.41 -47.52 -10.36
CA PHE A 238 31.97 -48.81 -9.79
C PHE A 238 30.50 -48.74 -9.29
N LEU A 239 29.83 -49.88 -9.43
CA LEU A 239 28.39 -50.13 -9.29
C LEU A 239 27.95 -50.64 -7.90
N PHE A 240 26.65 -50.44 -7.62
CA PHE A 240 25.70 -51.19 -6.76
C PHE A 240 25.99 -51.41 -5.25
N SER A 241 24.99 -51.11 -4.39
CA SER A 241 24.19 -52.14 -3.69
C SER A 241 23.15 -51.54 -2.73
N GLU A 242 21.96 -52.15 -2.73
CA GLU A 242 20.81 -51.90 -1.86
C GLU A 242 21.06 -52.35 -0.40
N LYS A 243 20.38 -51.72 0.58
CA LYS A 243 19.54 -52.42 1.59
C LYS A 243 18.74 -51.46 2.50
N LYS A 244 17.60 -52.02 2.93
CA LYS A 244 16.38 -51.44 3.53
C LYS A 244 16.46 -51.14 5.05
N PRO A 245 15.40 -50.52 5.66
CA PRO A 245 15.42 -49.73 6.89
C PRO A 245 15.08 -50.53 8.17
N PRO A 246 15.19 -49.91 9.35
CA PRO A 246 14.00 -49.57 10.19
C PRO A 246 14.24 -48.27 11.02
N LYS A 247 13.38 -47.66 11.86
CA LYS A 247 12.06 -47.91 12.46
C LYS A 247 11.56 -46.58 13.04
N LYS A 248 10.23 -46.48 13.18
CA LYS A 248 9.46 -45.41 13.85
C LYS A 248 9.73 -45.40 15.36
N GLU A 249 9.92 -44.21 15.93
CA GLU A 249 9.58 -43.92 17.33
C GLU A 249 8.67 -42.70 17.40
N THR A 250 7.64 -42.86 18.22
CA THR A 250 6.51 -41.94 18.40
C THR A 250 6.76 -41.04 19.61
N PRO A 251 6.09 -39.88 19.69
CA PRO A 251 6.48 -38.78 20.57
C PRO A 251 5.97 -38.95 22.01
N ILE A 252 6.80 -38.52 22.95
CA ILE A 252 6.49 -38.41 24.38
C ILE A 252 5.49 -37.26 24.60
N PRO A 253 4.38 -37.47 25.33
CA PRO A 253 3.34 -36.45 25.55
C PRO A 253 3.74 -35.48 26.66
N ILE A 254 3.96 -34.21 26.30
CA ILE A 254 4.06 -33.11 27.26
C ILE A 254 2.63 -32.75 27.71
N ARG A 255 2.38 -32.88 29.02
CA ARG A 255 1.15 -32.50 29.70
C ARG A 255 0.77 -31.05 29.36
N LYS A 256 -0.42 -30.87 28.78
CA LYS A 256 -1.10 -29.58 28.68
C LYS A 256 -1.49 -29.14 30.08
N GLU A 257 -0.83 -28.12 30.62
CA GLU A 257 -1.47 -27.26 31.59
C GLU A 257 -2.61 -26.53 30.89
N ALA A 258 -3.82 -26.77 31.38
CA ALA A 258 -5.02 -26.08 30.93
C ALA A 258 -4.88 -24.59 31.26
N LYS A 259 -4.39 -23.80 30.31
CA LYS A 259 -4.68 -22.37 30.28
C LYS A 259 -6.21 -22.25 30.29
N LYS A 260 -6.75 -21.64 31.34
CA LYS A 260 -8.12 -21.12 31.35
C LYS A 260 -8.31 -20.40 30.01
N GLU A 261 -9.21 -20.91 29.17
CA GLU A 261 -9.65 -20.18 27.99
C GLU A 261 -10.27 -18.88 28.50
N GLU A 262 -9.51 -17.79 28.43
CA GLU A 262 -10.06 -16.45 28.59
C GLU A 262 -11.16 -16.32 27.55
N VAL A 263 -12.41 -16.27 28.01
CA VAL A 263 -13.55 -16.01 27.14
C VAL A 263 -13.22 -14.72 26.40
N PRO A 264 -13.14 -14.73 25.05
CA PRO A 264 -12.74 -13.56 24.29
C PRO A 264 -13.73 -12.43 24.59
N VAL A 265 -13.21 -11.32 25.13
CA VAL A 265 -14.01 -10.14 25.45
C VAL A 265 -14.61 -9.61 24.15
N ASN A 266 -15.93 -9.75 23.98
CA ASN A 266 -16.65 -9.41 22.76
C ASN A 266 -17.29 -8.02 22.77
N PHE A 267 -16.91 -7.19 23.74
CA PHE A 267 -17.42 -5.85 23.93
C PHE A 267 -16.31 -4.89 24.38
N ILE A 268 -16.56 -3.60 24.23
CA ILE A 268 -15.74 -2.54 24.76
C ILE A 268 -16.61 -1.57 25.57
N GLN A 269 -16.08 -1.17 26.72
CA GLN A 269 -16.61 -0.08 27.55
C GLN A 269 -15.59 1.05 27.55
N ALA A 270 -15.72 1.96 26.59
CA ALA A 270 -14.82 3.10 26.43
C ALA A 270 -15.25 4.30 27.30
N PHE A 271 -15.79 4.07 28.49
CA PHE A 271 -16.31 5.13 29.35
C PHE A 271 -15.19 6.04 29.86
N GLY A 272 -15.51 7.31 30.03
CA GLY A 272 -14.73 8.24 30.83
C GLY A 272 -15.18 8.26 32.28
N LYS A 273 -14.64 9.21 33.04
CA LYS A 273 -14.86 9.36 34.49
C LYS A 273 -16.21 10.02 34.83
N TYR A 274 -16.87 10.66 33.86
CA TYR A 274 -18.01 11.54 34.11
C TYR A 274 -19.28 11.06 33.39
N SER A 275 -20.45 11.48 33.87
CA SER A 275 -21.76 11.04 33.34
C SER A 275 -21.98 11.38 31.85
N TRP A 276 -21.40 12.48 31.37
CA TRP A 276 -21.50 12.93 29.98
C TRP A 276 -20.57 12.18 29.02
N ASN A 277 -19.64 11.36 29.53
CA ASN A 277 -18.80 10.47 28.73
C ASN A 277 -18.90 8.99 29.16
N SER A 278 -20.06 8.59 29.71
CA SER A 278 -20.35 7.23 30.15
C SER A 278 -21.69 6.67 29.61
N ASP A 279 -22.19 7.26 28.51
CA ASP A 279 -23.45 6.85 27.87
C ASP A 279 -23.27 5.63 26.92
N LEU A 280 -24.37 5.18 26.30
CA LEU A 280 -24.38 4.02 25.38
C LEU A 280 -23.51 4.20 24.13
N HIS A 281 -23.04 5.41 23.81
CA HIS A 281 -22.22 5.66 22.63
C HIS A 281 -20.78 5.13 22.80
N TYR A 282 -20.33 5.01 24.05
CA TYR A 282 -19.02 4.49 24.44
C TYR A 282 -19.03 2.97 24.66
N PHE A 283 -20.21 2.34 24.60
CA PHE A 283 -20.37 0.90 24.66
C PHE A 283 -20.52 0.32 23.25
N PHE A 284 -19.79 -0.74 22.94
CA PHE A 284 -19.94 -1.43 21.66
C PHE A 284 -19.65 -2.91 21.80
N ARG A 285 -20.41 -3.76 21.09
CA ARG A 285 -20.29 -5.21 21.16
C ARG A 285 -20.46 -5.86 19.79
N TYR A 286 -19.84 -7.02 19.62
CA TYR A 286 -20.09 -7.93 18.51
C TYR A 286 -20.60 -9.28 19.02
N GLU A 287 -21.32 -10.01 18.17
CA GLU A 287 -21.87 -11.32 18.50
C GLU A 287 -20.86 -12.41 18.13
N LEU A 288 -20.44 -13.21 19.11
CA LEU A 288 -19.41 -14.24 18.94
C LEU A 288 -19.81 -15.30 17.90
N ASP A 289 -21.06 -15.79 17.95
CA ASP A 289 -21.54 -16.83 17.05
C ASP A 289 -21.53 -16.34 15.59
N LYS A 290 -22.07 -15.14 15.37
CA LYS A 290 -22.08 -14.50 14.05
C LYS A 290 -20.66 -14.16 13.56
N TYR A 291 -19.78 -13.71 14.46
CA TYR A 291 -18.37 -13.48 14.13
C TYR A 291 -17.68 -14.76 13.64
N GLN A 292 -17.88 -15.90 14.29
CA GLN A 292 -17.30 -17.17 13.84
C GLN A 292 -17.86 -17.62 12.49
N ILE A 293 -19.17 -17.42 12.27
CA ILE A 293 -19.80 -17.71 10.97
C ILE A 293 -19.19 -16.83 9.87
N GLU A 294 -19.08 -15.52 10.10
CA GLU A 294 -18.50 -14.60 9.13
C GLU A 294 -17.01 -14.86 8.89
N LYS A 295 -16.26 -15.21 9.94
CA LYS A 295 -14.85 -15.58 9.82
C LYS A 295 -14.66 -16.84 8.98
N ASN A 296 -15.61 -17.77 8.99
CA ASN A 296 -15.58 -18.93 8.11
C ASN A 296 -15.79 -18.57 6.63
N LEU A 297 -16.35 -17.40 6.30
CA LEU A 297 -16.54 -16.96 4.91
C LEU A 297 -15.20 -16.79 4.18
N PHE A 298 -14.13 -16.39 4.88
CA PHE A 298 -12.78 -16.28 4.28
C PHE A 298 -12.26 -17.59 3.69
N LYS A 299 -12.76 -18.75 4.16
CA LYS A 299 -12.41 -20.06 3.58
C LYS A 299 -13.03 -20.29 2.20
N GLN A 300 -14.10 -19.58 1.89
CA GLN A 300 -14.90 -19.71 0.69
C GLN A 300 -14.81 -18.45 -0.21
N THR A 301 -14.03 -17.46 0.20
CA THR A 301 -13.79 -16.23 -0.55
C THR A 301 -12.97 -16.50 -1.79
N ILE A 302 -13.46 -16.07 -2.95
CA ILE A 302 -12.75 -16.08 -4.22
C ILE A 302 -12.04 -14.75 -4.43
N ASN A 303 -12.74 -13.65 -4.15
CA ASN A 303 -12.24 -12.28 -4.35
C ASN A 303 -12.73 -11.34 -3.23
N MET A 304 -12.06 -10.22 -3.05
CA MET A 304 -12.46 -9.16 -2.12
C MET A 304 -12.41 -7.81 -2.83
N ASP A 305 -13.45 -7.01 -2.68
CA ASP A 305 -13.46 -5.62 -3.12
C ASP A 305 -12.76 -4.79 -2.04
N THR A 306 -11.47 -4.49 -2.17
CA THR A 306 -10.68 -3.75 -1.16
C THR A 306 -10.14 -2.42 -1.67
N HIS A 307 -10.76 -1.85 -2.70
CA HIS A 307 -10.38 -0.57 -3.27
C HIS A 307 -10.75 0.60 -2.36
N LEU A 308 -9.92 1.63 -2.36
CA LEU A 308 -10.17 2.91 -1.70
C LEU A 308 -10.56 3.94 -2.77
N GLY A 309 -11.82 3.89 -3.25
CA GLY A 309 -12.35 4.88 -4.20
C GLY A 309 -12.05 4.66 -5.69
N ALA A 310 -11.75 3.42 -6.10
CA ALA A 310 -11.64 3.07 -7.53
C ALA A 310 -13.00 3.05 -8.25
N ASP A 311 -12.99 3.40 -9.54
CA ASP A 311 -14.15 3.45 -10.45
C ASP A 311 -14.80 2.06 -10.66
N GLU A 312 -16.13 2.01 -10.79
CA GLU A 312 -16.93 0.78 -10.91
C GLU A 312 -16.52 -0.07 -12.14
N GLN A 313 -16.03 0.60 -13.20
CA GLN A 313 -15.50 -0.08 -14.38
C GLN A 313 -14.18 -0.81 -14.10
N MET A 314 -13.33 -0.26 -13.23
CA MET A 314 -12.12 -0.93 -12.78
C MET A 314 -12.46 -2.18 -11.96
N LEU A 315 -13.47 -2.11 -11.09
CA LEU A 315 -13.94 -3.23 -10.26
C LEU A 315 -14.50 -4.38 -11.08
N LYS A 316 -15.28 -4.09 -12.13
CA LYS A 316 -15.76 -5.13 -13.07
C LYS A 316 -14.58 -5.78 -13.80
N SER A 317 -13.58 -4.99 -14.19
CA SER A 317 -12.38 -5.52 -14.84
C SER A 317 -11.51 -6.37 -13.89
N GLU A 318 -11.37 -5.98 -12.62
CA GLU A 318 -10.65 -6.74 -11.58
C GLU A 318 -11.41 -8.00 -11.19
N PHE A 319 -12.74 -7.93 -11.04
CA PHE A 319 -13.60 -9.08 -10.77
C PHE A 319 -13.54 -10.09 -11.91
N ILE A 320 -13.64 -9.64 -13.17
CA ILE A 320 -13.50 -10.51 -14.36
C ILE A 320 -12.07 -11.06 -14.46
N LYS A 321 -11.01 -10.29 -14.17
CA LYS A 321 -9.62 -10.80 -14.07
C LYS A 321 -9.46 -11.84 -12.96
N SER A 322 -10.12 -11.66 -11.82
CA SER A 322 -10.10 -12.61 -10.69
C SER A 322 -10.87 -13.90 -10.99
N MET A 323 -11.93 -13.84 -11.81
CA MET A 323 -12.70 -15.01 -12.24
C MET A 323 -12.10 -15.72 -13.47
N SER A 324 -11.41 -14.98 -14.35
CA SER A 324 -10.83 -15.49 -15.61
C SER A 324 -9.43 -16.07 -15.46
N SER A 325 -8.77 -15.87 -14.31
CA SER A 325 -7.50 -16.52 -13.97
C SER A 325 -7.72 -17.99 -13.61
N ILE A 326 -7.87 -18.78 -14.67
CA ILE A 326 -7.78 -20.25 -14.68
C ILE A 326 -6.34 -20.64 -14.28
N LYS A 327 -6.06 -20.68 -12.97
CA LYS A 327 -5.06 -21.47 -12.22
C LYS A 327 -4.58 -20.70 -10.97
N ARG A 328 -5.29 -20.97 -9.88
CA ARG A 328 -5.01 -20.62 -8.48
C ARG A 328 -3.53 -20.75 -8.07
N LYS A 329 -2.93 -19.66 -7.57
CA LYS A 329 -2.31 -19.74 -6.23
C LYS A 329 -3.46 -19.49 -5.26
N LEU A 330 -3.97 -20.55 -4.62
CA LEU A 330 -5.00 -20.41 -3.59
C LEU A 330 -4.37 -19.62 -2.44
N LYS A 331 -4.69 -18.33 -2.33
CA LYS A 331 -4.44 -17.62 -1.09
C LYS A 331 -5.10 -18.41 0.04
N SER A 332 -4.38 -18.63 1.12
CA SER A 332 -4.94 -19.33 2.26
C SER A 332 -6.08 -18.50 2.88
N PRO A 333 -7.05 -19.11 3.57
CA PRO A 333 -8.09 -18.37 4.28
C PRO A 333 -7.53 -17.34 5.26
N GLN A 334 -6.34 -17.62 5.82
CA GLN A 334 -5.62 -16.74 6.74
C GLN A 334 -5.05 -15.52 6.01
N GLU A 335 -4.53 -15.68 4.80
CA GLU A 335 -4.07 -14.56 3.97
C GLU A 335 -5.23 -13.64 3.57
N TYR A 336 -6.38 -14.20 3.19
CA TYR A 336 -7.59 -13.39 2.94
C TYR A 336 -8.04 -12.60 4.18
N GLU A 337 -8.01 -13.22 5.36
CA GLU A 337 -8.34 -12.55 6.61
C GLU A 337 -7.33 -11.41 6.89
N ILE A 338 -6.02 -11.66 6.76
CA ILE A 338 -4.98 -10.65 6.97
C ILE A 338 -5.12 -9.47 6.01
N ASP A 339 -5.34 -9.76 4.73
CA ASP A 339 -5.54 -8.75 3.68
C ASP A 339 -6.77 -7.89 3.99
N TYR A 340 -7.88 -8.52 4.41
CA TYR A 340 -9.10 -7.80 4.76
C TYR A 340 -8.93 -6.91 5.99
N LEU A 341 -8.27 -7.40 7.04
CA LEU A 341 -8.01 -6.61 8.25
C LEU A 341 -7.02 -5.46 7.97
N THR A 342 -6.06 -5.68 7.08
CA THR A 342 -5.13 -4.63 6.61
C THR A 342 -5.87 -3.56 5.82
N PHE A 343 -6.77 -3.96 4.94
CA PHE A 343 -7.69 -3.06 4.26
C PHE A 343 -8.50 -2.23 5.26
N LEU A 344 -9.10 -2.85 6.29
CA LEU A 344 -9.87 -2.12 7.29
C LEU A 344 -9.04 -1.09 8.06
N ASN A 345 -7.78 -1.38 8.39
CA ASN A 345 -6.89 -0.39 9.01
C ASN A 345 -6.71 0.84 8.13
N ASN A 346 -6.31 0.62 6.87
CA ASN A 346 -6.11 1.71 5.90
C ASN A 346 -7.42 2.46 5.64
N PHE A 347 -8.54 1.76 5.63
CA PHE A 347 -9.87 2.32 5.42
C PHE A 347 -10.32 3.18 6.61
N PHE A 348 -10.01 2.77 7.84
CA PHE A 348 -10.30 3.58 9.03
C PHE A 348 -9.48 4.87 9.01
N ASP A 349 -8.18 4.80 8.73
CA ASP A 349 -7.32 5.99 8.58
C ASP A 349 -7.84 6.94 7.50
N PHE A 350 -8.26 6.39 6.36
CA PHE A 350 -8.84 7.16 5.26
C PHE A 350 -10.13 7.88 5.67
N ILE A 351 -11.04 7.17 6.35
CA ILE A 351 -12.31 7.75 6.81
C ILE A 351 -12.09 8.81 7.88
N GLU A 352 -11.16 8.59 8.82
CA GLU A 352 -10.80 9.59 9.82
C GLU A 352 -10.36 10.89 9.15
N ASN A 353 -9.46 10.80 8.17
CA ASN A 353 -8.97 11.98 7.45
C ASN A 353 -10.09 12.70 6.71
N ILE A 354 -11.00 11.97 6.05
CA ILE A 354 -12.18 12.54 5.38
C ILE A 354 -13.07 13.28 6.38
N ILE A 355 -13.39 12.66 7.52
CA ILE A 355 -14.27 13.25 8.53
C ILE A 355 -13.62 14.52 9.10
N MET A 356 -12.34 14.44 9.47
CA MET A 356 -11.59 15.56 10.03
C MET A 356 -11.54 16.74 9.06
N MET A 357 -11.29 16.47 7.78
CA MET A 357 -11.27 17.48 6.71
C MET A 357 -12.66 18.10 6.49
N ASN A 358 -13.70 17.26 6.35
CA ASN A 358 -15.07 17.71 6.08
C ASN A 358 -15.65 18.56 7.21
N LEU A 359 -15.35 18.21 8.45
CA LEU A 359 -15.82 18.92 9.63
C LEU A 359 -14.87 20.05 10.07
N GLY A 360 -13.68 20.16 9.46
CA GLY A 360 -12.67 21.16 9.84
C GLY A 360 -12.17 20.99 11.28
N ILE A 361 -12.13 19.75 11.79
CA ILE A 361 -11.63 19.49 13.14
C ILE A 361 -10.10 19.64 13.12
N PRO A 362 -9.52 20.47 14.01
CA PRO A 362 -8.06 20.58 14.11
C PRO A 362 -7.40 19.26 14.49
N ASN A 363 -6.21 18.97 13.93
CA ASN A 363 -5.47 17.74 14.25
C ASN A 363 -5.15 17.59 15.73
N SER A 364 -4.99 18.70 16.48
CA SER A 364 -4.79 18.68 17.93
C SER A 364 -5.99 18.14 18.71
N LEU A 365 -7.19 18.12 18.11
CA LEU A 365 -8.41 17.58 18.72
C LEU A 365 -8.78 16.19 18.18
N LYS A 366 -7.97 15.60 17.29
CA LYS A 366 -8.28 14.35 16.58
C LYS A 366 -8.73 13.24 17.53
N TRP A 367 -7.89 12.90 18.51
CA TRP A 367 -8.12 11.74 19.37
C TRP A 367 -9.30 11.94 20.32
N VAL A 368 -9.47 13.15 20.86
CA VAL A 368 -10.60 13.53 21.71
C VAL A 368 -11.91 13.49 20.89
N PHE A 369 -11.88 13.98 19.66
CA PHE A 369 -13.01 13.92 18.74
C PHE A 369 -13.42 12.48 18.40
N LEU A 370 -12.48 11.64 17.99
CA LEU A 370 -12.75 10.23 17.66
C LEU A 370 -13.28 9.47 18.88
N PHE A 371 -12.70 9.71 20.06
CA PHE A 371 -13.19 9.15 21.31
C PHE A 371 -14.67 9.51 21.57
N HIS A 372 -15.05 10.78 21.40
CA HIS A 372 -16.41 11.26 21.68
C HIS A 372 -17.45 10.96 20.59
N ILE A 373 -17.00 10.66 19.35
CA ILE A 373 -17.87 9.98 18.38
C ILE A 373 -18.31 8.64 18.97
N GLY A 374 -17.37 7.89 19.52
CA GLY A 374 -17.60 6.59 20.15
C GLY A 374 -17.66 5.43 19.14
N PRO A 375 -17.30 4.20 19.58
CA PRO A 375 -17.15 3.05 18.70
C PRO A 375 -18.44 2.65 17.99
N SER A 376 -19.59 2.88 18.63
CA SER A 376 -20.91 2.59 18.04
C SER A 376 -21.22 3.49 16.82
N HIS A 377 -21.03 4.80 16.95
CA HIS A 377 -21.27 5.73 15.84
C HIS A 377 -20.21 5.59 14.76
N PHE A 378 -18.96 5.32 15.16
CA PHE A 378 -17.89 5.04 14.23
C PHE A 378 -18.24 3.83 13.35
N TYR A 379 -18.73 2.73 13.91
CA TYR A 379 -19.21 1.59 13.12
C TYR A 379 -20.31 1.97 12.11
N MET A 380 -21.27 2.80 12.53
CA MET A 380 -22.33 3.26 11.62
C MET A 380 -21.75 4.07 10.45
N ILE A 381 -20.73 4.90 10.71
CA ILE A 381 -20.03 5.69 9.69
C ILE A 381 -19.24 4.78 8.75
N ILE A 382 -18.42 3.88 9.29
CA ILE A 382 -17.66 2.87 8.52
C ILE A 382 -18.60 2.08 7.61
N LYS A 383 -19.69 1.54 8.17
CA LYS A 383 -20.67 0.76 7.41
C LYS A 383 -21.28 1.56 6.26
N LYS A 384 -21.58 2.85 6.49
CA LYS A 384 -22.10 3.73 5.44
C LYS A 384 -21.08 3.95 4.32
N PHE A 385 -19.84 4.27 4.65
CA PHE A 385 -18.79 4.45 3.65
C PHE A 385 -18.50 3.16 2.86
N LEU A 386 -18.45 1.99 3.52
CA LEU A 386 -18.28 0.71 2.82
C LEU A 386 -19.38 0.49 1.76
N MET A 387 -20.63 0.81 2.12
CA MET A 387 -21.77 0.69 1.21
C MET A 387 -21.74 1.74 0.08
N GLU A 388 -21.45 3.00 0.39
CA GLU A 388 -21.44 4.11 -0.57
C GLU A 388 -20.29 4.02 -1.58
N VAL A 389 -19.10 3.65 -1.11
CA VAL A 389 -17.90 3.45 -1.95
C VAL A 389 -17.89 2.06 -2.59
N ASN A 390 -18.91 1.25 -2.29
CA ASN A 390 -19.10 -0.09 -2.83
C ASN A 390 -17.90 -1.02 -2.60
N THR A 391 -17.26 -0.94 -1.42
CA THR A 391 -16.01 -1.61 -1.05
C THR A 391 -16.14 -2.42 0.25
N GLY A 392 -15.14 -3.23 0.59
CA GLY A 392 -15.10 -4.16 1.72
C GLY A 392 -16.00 -5.39 1.58
N TYR A 393 -16.42 -5.74 0.37
CA TYR A 393 -17.22 -6.93 0.09
C TYR A 393 -16.35 -8.16 -0.15
N LEU A 394 -16.78 -9.28 0.40
CA LEU A 394 -16.27 -10.61 0.10
C LEU A 394 -17.14 -11.25 -0.98
N HIS A 395 -16.52 -11.81 -2.02
CA HIS A 395 -17.17 -12.64 -3.02
C HIS A 395 -17.01 -14.10 -2.62
N VAL A 396 -18.04 -14.65 -1.99
CA VAL A 396 -18.04 -15.96 -1.37
C VAL A 396 -18.70 -16.98 -2.29
N GLN A 397 -17.98 -18.06 -2.59
CA GLN A 397 -18.53 -19.18 -3.32
C GLN A 397 -19.39 -20.03 -2.39
N SER A 398 -20.64 -20.30 -2.79
CA SER A 398 -21.49 -21.27 -2.12
C SER A 398 -20.85 -22.65 -2.12
N SER A 399 -21.16 -23.47 -1.11
CA SER A 399 -20.60 -24.81 -0.93
C SER A 399 -20.89 -25.77 -2.09
N ASP A 400 -21.94 -25.49 -2.86
CA ASP A 400 -22.31 -26.20 -4.10
C ASP A 400 -21.53 -25.72 -5.34
N GLY A 401 -20.69 -24.69 -5.21
CA GLY A 401 -19.86 -24.12 -6.27
C GLY A 401 -20.60 -23.26 -7.31
N LYS A 402 -21.94 -23.24 -7.28
CA LYS A 402 -22.79 -22.70 -8.36
C LYS A 402 -23.15 -21.23 -8.21
N LYS A 403 -23.11 -20.70 -6.98
CA LYS A 403 -23.49 -19.32 -6.68
C LYS A 403 -22.34 -18.57 -6.03
N VAL A 404 -22.11 -17.33 -6.46
CA VAL A 404 -21.21 -16.38 -5.79
C VAL A 404 -22.08 -15.33 -5.13
N THR A 405 -21.90 -15.15 -3.82
CA THR A 405 -22.62 -14.16 -3.02
C THR A 405 -21.67 -13.06 -2.59
N ARG A 406 -22.16 -11.82 -2.58
CA ARG A 406 -21.39 -10.63 -2.22
C ARG A 406 -21.83 -10.16 -0.84
N VAL A 407 -20.92 -10.14 0.14
CA VAL A 407 -21.27 -9.87 1.55
C VAL A 407 -20.19 -9.04 2.25
N ILE A 408 -20.60 -8.07 3.06
CA ILE A 408 -19.70 -7.37 4.00
C ILE A 408 -19.79 -8.13 5.34
N PRO A 409 -18.68 -8.70 5.86
CA PRO A 409 -18.67 -9.40 7.15
C PRO A 409 -18.78 -8.38 8.30
N GLY A 410 -20.01 -8.11 8.72
CA GLY A 410 -20.35 -7.02 9.64
C GLY A 410 -19.75 -7.20 11.03
N GLU A 411 -19.85 -8.37 11.63
CA GLU A 411 -19.28 -8.68 12.95
C GLU A 411 -17.75 -8.72 12.93
N VAL A 412 -17.12 -9.13 11.81
CA VAL A 412 -15.67 -9.01 11.64
C VAL A 412 -15.25 -7.54 11.70
N VAL A 413 -15.97 -6.66 11.00
CA VAL A 413 -15.74 -5.21 11.07
C VAL A 413 -15.95 -4.69 12.49
N LYS A 414 -17.01 -5.12 13.21
CA LYS A 414 -17.24 -4.70 14.59
C LYS A 414 -16.12 -5.11 15.54
N LYS A 415 -15.66 -6.36 15.46
CA LYS A 415 -14.52 -6.84 16.24
C LYS A 415 -13.28 -6.01 15.95
N HIS A 416 -13.03 -5.70 14.67
CA HIS A 416 -11.88 -4.88 14.28
C HIS A 416 -11.96 -3.44 14.80
N ILE A 417 -13.16 -2.86 14.89
CA ILE A 417 -13.36 -1.55 15.54
C ILE A 417 -13.04 -1.60 17.04
N ILE A 418 -13.42 -2.67 17.73
CA ILE A 418 -13.05 -2.86 19.15
C ILE A 418 -11.53 -2.92 19.31
N ASP A 419 -10.86 -3.72 18.47
CA ASP A 419 -9.39 -3.81 18.47
C ASP A 419 -8.75 -2.44 18.19
N TYR A 420 -9.29 -1.70 17.21
CA TYR A 420 -8.82 -0.38 16.85
C TYR A 420 -8.97 0.61 18.00
N TRP A 421 -10.10 0.59 18.70
CA TRP A 421 -10.32 1.45 19.85
C TRP A 421 -9.34 1.16 20.99
N ASN A 422 -9.09 -0.11 21.28
CA ASN A 422 -8.18 -0.53 22.35
C ASN A 422 -6.72 -0.25 22.03
N LYS A 423 -6.31 -0.42 20.76
CA LYS A 423 -4.90 -0.28 20.33
C LYS A 423 -4.52 1.12 19.92
N VAL A 424 -5.48 1.91 19.42
CA VAL A 424 -5.21 3.23 18.80
C VAL A 424 -5.91 4.34 19.55
N ILE A 425 -7.25 4.34 19.63
CA ILE A 425 -7.99 5.49 20.16
C ILE A 425 -7.73 5.72 21.66
N LEU A 426 -7.95 4.69 22.50
CA LEU A 426 -7.83 4.81 23.95
C LEU A 426 -6.41 5.19 24.42
N PRO A 427 -5.33 4.60 23.87
CA PRO A 427 -3.97 5.01 24.22
C PRO A 427 -3.64 6.45 23.82
N ASN A 428 -4.09 6.90 22.64
CA ASN A 428 -3.74 8.24 22.14
C ASN A 428 -4.56 9.38 22.79
N VAL A 429 -5.79 9.13 23.24
CA VAL A 429 -6.60 10.15 23.91
C VAL A 429 -6.21 10.36 25.37
N GLY A 430 -5.72 9.32 26.05
CA GLY A 430 -5.28 9.39 27.45
C GLY A 430 -6.34 9.98 28.40
N ASP A 431 -5.92 10.91 29.26
CA ASP A 431 -6.81 11.61 30.20
C ASP A 431 -7.64 12.72 29.56
N GLU A 432 -7.30 13.18 28.35
CA GLU A 432 -8.02 14.26 27.66
C GLU A 432 -9.47 13.90 27.33
N LYS A 433 -9.80 12.60 27.29
CA LYS A 433 -11.17 12.10 27.14
C LYS A 433 -12.15 12.62 28.20
N ASN A 434 -11.62 13.09 29.33
CA ASN A 434 -12.37 13.64 30.45
C ASN A 434 -12.40 15.18 30.48
N ASN A 435 -11.84 15.84 29.46
CA ASN A 435 -11.78 17.29 29.38
C ASN A 435 -13.03 17.86 28.69
N LEU A 436 -13.94 18.42 29.49
CA LEU A 436 -15.18 19.01 29.00
C LEU A 436 -14.95 20.22 28.07
N SER A 437 -13.90 21.00 28.29
CA SER A 437 -13.60 22.18 27.45
C SER A 437 -13.23 21.77 26.02
N LEU A 438 -12.47 20.67 25.87
CA LEU A 438 -12.15 20.13 24.54
C LEU A 438 -13.41 19.58 23.85
N LEU A 439 -14.27 18.88 24.59
CA LEU A 439 -15.55 18.41 24.06
C LEU A 439 -16.46 19.57 23.60
N ARG A 440 -16.55 20.65 24.38
CA ARG A 440 -17.31 21.85 23.99
C ARG A 440 -16.76 22.49 22.72
N LYS A 441 -15.43 22.64 22.63
CA LYS A 441 -14.77 23.16 21.44
C LYS A 441 -15.05 22.30 20.20
N ILE A 442 -15.05 20.98 20.35
CA ILE A 442 -15.43 20.05 19.28
C ILE A 442 -16.89 20.25 18.89
N ALA A 443 -17.80 20.32 19.87
CA ALA A 443 -19.22 20.51 19.61
C ALA A 443 -19.50 21.84 18.89
N GLU A 444 -18.81 22.92 19.26
CA GLU A 444 -18.88 24.22 18.57
C GLU A 444 -18.44 24.12 17.10
N VAL A 445 -17.28 23.51 16.83
CA VAL A 445 -16.80 23.33 15.44
C VAL A 445 -17.81 22.52 14.61
N VAL A 446 -18.32 21.41 15.16
CA VAL A 446 -19.31 20.57 14.48
C VAL A 446 -20.63 21.33 14.28
N GLN A 447 -21.05 22.14 15.26
CA GLN A 447 -22.27 22.93 15.18
C GLN A 447 -22.17 24.05 14.14
N ASP A 448 -21.02 24.72 14.03
CA ASP A 448 -20.81 25.76 13.04
C ASP A 448 -20.75 25.19 11.62
N LYS A 449 -20.12 24.02 11.45
CA LYS A 449 -20.22 23.28 10.18
C LYS A 449 -21.64 22.83 9.86
N TYR A 450 -22.40 22.39 10.85
CA TYR A 450 -23.81 22.08 10.65
C TYR A 450 -24.62 23.30 10.20
N LYS A 451 -24.40 24.47 10.80
CA LYS A 451 -25.06 25.73 10.40
C LYS A 451 -24.66 26.14 8.98
N GLU A 452 -23.37 26.08 8.65
CA GLU A 452 -22.84 26.39 7.30
C GLU A 452 -23.51 25.49 6.25
N ALA A 453 -23.50 24.18 6.46
CA ALA A 453 -24.12 23.20 5.56
C ALA A 453 -25.63 23.40 5.46
N SER A 454 -26.31 23.64 6.59
CA SER A 454 -27.75 23.89 6.63
C SER A 454 -28.13 25.16 5.87
N ALA A 455 -27.37 26.25 6.03
CA ALA A 455 -27.61 27.51 5.32
C ALA A 455 -27.44 27.33 3.80
N ARG A 456 -26.43 26.57 3.37
CA ARG A 456 -26.25 26.23 1.94
C ARG A 456 -27.40 25.38 1.41
N ALA A 457 -27.79 24.33 2.14
CA ALA A 457 -28.91 23.47 1.76
C ALA A 457 -30.24 24.24 1.64
N MET A 458 -30.47 25.23 2.51
CA MET A 458 -31.63 26.13 2.43
C MET A 458 -31.53 27.09 1.23
N ALA A 459 -30.37 27.68 0.97
CA ALA A 459 -30.17 28.56 -0.18
C ALA A 459 -30.36 27.83 -1.52
N GLU A 460 -30.03 26.54 -1.59
CA GLU A 460 -30.33 25.71 -2.75
C GLU A 460 -31.80 25.33 -2.84
N TYR A 461 -32.43 24.99 -1.71
CA TYR A 461 -33.87 24.79 -1.66
C TYR A 461 -34.59 26.01 -2.24
N ASP A 462 -34.19 27.23 -1.85
CA ASP A 462 -34.81 28.47 -2.34
C ASP A 462 -34.67 28.67 -3.86
N LYS A 463 -33.62 28.13 -4.48
CA LYS A 463 -33.39 28.18 -5.94
C LYS A 463 -34.14 27.13 -6.75
N LEU A 464 -34.76 26.14 -6.10
CA LEU A 464 -35.49 25.09 -6.81
C LEU A 464 -36.79 25.62 -7.46
N PRO A 465 -37.17 25.09 -8.64
CA PRO A 465 -38.45 25.41 -9.28
C PRO A 465 -39.65 25.10 -8.38
N ALA A 466 -40.75 25.86 -8.52
CA ALA A 466 -41.97 25.69 -7.71
C ALA A 466 -42.59 24.29 -7.83
N GLU A 467 -42.39 23.64 -8.97
CA GLU A 467 -42.82 22.26 -9.26
C GLU A 467 -42.09 21.24 -8.38
N VAL A 468 -40.78 21.43 -8.13
CA VAL A 468 -39.98 20.54 -7.28
C VAL A 468 -40.29 20.77 -5.80
N LYS A 469 -40.49 22.04 -5.40
CA LYS A 469 -40.87 22.41 -4.04
C LYS A 469 -42.25 21.90 -3.61
N SER A 470 -43.17 21.72 -4.55
CA SER A 470 -44.51 21.19 -4.30
C SER A 470 -44.59 19.66 -4.38
N ALA A 471 -43.63 19.00 -5.02
CA ALA A 471 -43.60 17.54 -5.18
C ALA A 471 -43.09 16.76 -3.96
N LYS A 472 -42.23 17.35 -3.11
CA LYS A 472 -41.66 16.69 -1.92
C LYS A 472 -41.76 17.59 -0.69
N ARG A 473 -41.75 16.98 0.50
CA ARG A 473 -41.73 17.75 1.76
C ARG A 473 -40.40 18.48 1.92
N ILE A 474 -40.43 19.68 2.50
CA ILE A 474 -39.23 20.51 2.74
C ILE A 474 -38.16 19.72 3.51
N ASP A 475 -38.55 18.95 4.53
CA ASP A 475 -37.62 18.13 5.32
C ASP A 475 -36.92 17.03 4.52
N GLU A 476 -37.56 16.52 3.46
CA GLU A 476 -36.99 15.49 2.58
C GLU A 476 -35.98 16.11 1.62
N ILE A 477 -36.34 17.22 0.98
CA ILE A 477 -35.44 17.97 0.08
C ILE A 477 -34.23 18.48 0.85
N PHE A 478 -34.44 19.02 2.06
CA PHE A 478 -33.36 19.48 2.93
C PHE A 478 -32.41 18.33 3.30
N ARG A 479 -32.95 17.13 3.60
CA ARG A 479 -32.15 15.95 3.90
C ARG A 479 -31.39 15.44 2.68
N GLU A 480 -32.00 15.47 1.50
CA GLU A 480 -31.35 15.12 0.22
C GLU A 480 -30.18 16.08 -0.08
N ASN A 481 -30.39 17.39 0.05
CA ASN A 481 -29.34 18.39 -0.15
C ASN A 481 -28.23 18.26 0.90
N MET A 482 -28.57 18.07 2.17
CA MET A 482 -27.58 17.81 3.23
C MET A 482 -26.76 16.53 2.98
N ASN A 483 -27.41 15.46 2.50
CA ASN A 483 -26.71 14.24 2.10
C ASN A 483 -25.81 14.47 0.88
N HIS A 484 -26.25 15.26 -0.09
CA HIS A 484 -25.46 15.57 -1.28
C HIS A 484 -24.18 16.35 -0.93
N TRP A 485 -24.30 17.38 -0.08
CA TRP A 485 -23.19 18.25 0.26
C TRP A 485 -22.22 17.67 1.29
N MET A 486 -22.75 17.02 2.33
CA MET A 486 -21.93 16.54 3.43
C MET A 486 -21.74 15.02 3.41
N GLY A 487 -22.49 14.26 2.61
CA GLY A 487 -22.49 12.80 2.68
C GLY A 487 -23.27 12.27 3.89
N ALA A 488 -23.87 11.08 3.75
CA ALA A 488 -24.72 10.51 4.81
C ALA A 488 -23.93 10.13 6.07
N ALA A 489 -22.63 9.88 5.94
CA ALA A 489 -21.71 9.62 7.05
C ALA A 489 -21.57 10.82 8.01
N ASN A 490 -21.44 12.05 7.49
CA ASN A 490 -21.29 13.24 8.33
C ASN A 490 -22.59 13.59 9.08
N ILE A 491 -23.75 13.19 8.54
CA ILE A 491 -25.04 13.33 9.24
C ILE A 491 -25.08 12.52 10.54
N ILE A 492 -24.40 11.37 10.60
CA ILE A 492 -24.32 10.57 11.83
C ILE A 492 -23.59 11.36 12.92
N ILE A 493 -22.56 12.12 12.54
CA ILE A 493 -21.78 12.96 13.44
C ILE A 493 -22.61 14.16 13.91
N PHE A 494 -23.34 14.83 13.01
CA PHE A 494 -24.25 15.91 13.41
C PHE A 494 -25.34 15.44 14.37
N LYS A 495 -25.89 14.24 14.17
CA LYS A 495 -26.84 13.67 15.14
C LYS A 495 -26.21 13.49 16.52
N ARG A 496 -24.96 13.04 16.58
CA ARG A 496 -24.23 12.85 17.83
C ARG A 496 -23.98 14.15 18.59
N PHE A 497 -23.51 15.20 17.91
CA PHE A 497 -23.04 16.43 18.58
C PHE A 497 -24.07 17.57 18.60
N VAL A 498 -25.04 17.60 17.68
CA VAL A 498 -25.98 18.72 17.52
C VAL A 498 -27.40 18.38 17.97
N LYS A 499 -27.89 17.16 17.68
CA LYS A 499 -29.28 16.77 18.00
C LYS A 499 -29.44 16.15 19.38
N ASN A 500 -28.45 15.40 19.86
CA ASN A 500 -28.44 14.91 21.24
C ASN A 500 -27.90 16.01 22.16
N LYS A 501 -28.79 16.90 22.64
CA LYS A 501 -28.49 17.91 23.68
C LYS A 501 -28.29 17.29 25.07
N SER A 502 -27.38 16.32 25.18
CA SER A 502 -27.00 15.73 26.47
C SER A 502 -25.59 16.13 26.90
N ILE A 503 -25.05 17.22 26.33
CA ILE A 503 -23.78 17.86 26.72
C ILE A 503 -24.08 19.19 27.40
#